data_AF-X1SBX6-F1
#
_entry.id   AF-X1SBX6-F1
#
_cell.length_a   1.000
_cell.length_b   1.000
_cell.length_c   1.000
_cell.angle_alpha   90.00
_cell.angle_beta   90.00
_cell.angle_gamma   90.00
#
_symmetry.space_group_name_H-M   'P 1'
#
loop_
_entity.id
_entity.type
_entity.pdbx_description
1 polymer ?
#
loop_
_entity_poly.entity_id
_entity_poly.type
_entity_poly.pdbx_seq_one_letter_code
_entity_poly.pdbx_strand_id
1 'polypeptide(L)'
;MTTQLVTAIFETTDGRCLTFSDTATDGQVLTLQSGGSNQNIASDVNFGQIGAGLTFVKGVVVGSVQAPIYAYLESQGGQVIQPLPVANTGAAQMQVLCRPIQAQTGMTIKVLTQLANGTVAGVGLYGPNGADVFTATYSNGKGEFRP
;
A
#
# COMPACT_ATOMS: atom_id res chain seq x y z
N MET A 1 -6.24 10.39 -19.04
CA MET A 1 -5.81 9.90 -17.72
C MET A 1 -6.17 8.44 -17.63
N THR A 2 -5.23 7.62 -17.19
CA THR A 2 -5.39 6.19 -17.00
C THR A 2 -5.63 5.92 -15.52
N THR A 3 -6.59 5.04 -15.23
CA THR A 3 -6.94 4.65 -13.87
C THR A 3 -6.75 3.14 -13.70
N GLN A 4 -6.57 2.70 -12.47
CA GLN A 4 -6.51 1.28 -12.14
C GLN A 4 -7.09 0.99 -10.77
N LEU A 5 -7.73 -0.16 -10.61
CA LEU A 5 -8.07 -0.67 -9.29
C LEU A 5 -6.78 -1.04 -8.55
N VAL A 6 -6.64 -0.55 -7.32
CA VAL A 6 -5.60 -0.96 -6.38
C VAL A 6 -6.26 -1.59 -5.17
N THR A 7 -5.72 -2.71 -4.70
CA THR A 7 -6.23 -3.47 -3.58
C THR A 7 -5.12 -3.72 -2.57
N ALA A 8 -5.31 -3.32 -1.32
CA ALA A 8 -4.47 -3.68 -0.20
C ALA A 8 -5.12 -4.78 0.62
N ILE A 9 -4.40 -5.86 0.89
CA ILE A 9 -4.86 -7.00 1.69
C ILE A 9 -3.96 -7.07 2.92
N PHE A 10 -4.54 -7.20 4.11
CA PHE A 10 -3.81 -7.34 5.35
C PHE A 10 -4.29 -8.51 6.18
N GLU A 11 -3.36 -9.17 6.87
CA GLU A 11 -3.62 -10.23 7.85
C GLU A 11 -3.40 -9.69 9.25
N THR A 12 -4.36 -9.91 10.14
CA THR A 12 -4.26 -9.59 11.56
C THR A 12 -3.69 -10.75 12.37
N THR A 13 -3.20 -10.44 13.57
CA THR A 13 -2.71 -11.44 14.54
C THR A 13 -3.75 -12.51 14.93
N ASP A 14 -5.04 -12.22 14.82
CA ASP A 14 -6.14 -13.17 15.06
C ASP A 14 -6.59 -13.91 13.79
N GLY A 15 -5.84 -13.80 12.69
CA GLY A 15 -6.05 -14.56 11.46
C GLY A 15 -7.11 -14.00 10.52
N ARG A 16 -7.60 -12.77 10.73
CA ARG A 16 -8.53 -12.12 9.80
C ARG A 16 -7.77 -11.53 8.62
N CYS A 17 -8.34 -11.68 7.44
CA CYS A 17 -7.92 -10.96 6.25
C CYS A 17 -8.86 -9.78 6.01
N LEU A 18 -8.30 -8.58 5.89
CA LEU A 18 -9.01 -7.32 5.65
C LEU A 18 -8.52 -6.74 4.33
N THR A 19 -9.44 -6.32 3.48
CA THR A 19 -9.08 -5.79 2.16
C THR A 19 -9.63 -4.37 1.97
N PHE A 20 -8.80 -3.49 1.41
CA PHE A 20 -9.09 -2.10 1.07
C PHE A 20 -8.88 -1.96 -0.42
N SER A 21 -9.81 -1.34 -1.14
CA SER A 21 -9.58 -1.11 -2.56
C SER A 21 -10.27 0.16 -3.01
N ASP A 22 -9.60 0.82 -3.96
CA ASP A 22 -10.11 2.01 -4.61
C ASP A 22 -9.37 2.20 -5.95
N THR A 23 -9.89 3.08 -6.79
CA THR A 23 -9.38 3.33 -8.14
C THR A 23 -8.36 4.46 -8.12
N ALA A 24 -7.09 4.11 -8.30
CA ALA A 24 -6.00 5.07 -8.42
C ALA A 24 -5.99 5.72 -9.80
N THR A 25 -5.73 7.03 -9.80
CA THR A 25 -5.47 7.81 -11.01
C THR A 25 -3.97 8.03 -11.13
N ASP A 26 -3.43 7.86 -12.33
CA ASP A 26 -2.01 8.05 -12.61
C ASP A 26 -1.48 9.41 -12.10
N GLY A 27 -0.38 9.37 -11.35
CA GLY A 27 0.28 10.54 -10.80
C GLY A 27 -0.44 11.22 -9.63
N GLN A 28 -1.50 10.62 -9.07
CA GLN A 28 -2.24 11.15 -7.93
C GLN A 28 -2.13 10.24 -6.71
N VAL A 29 -1.98 10.84 -5.53
CA VAL A 29 -2.03 10.11 -4.26
C VAL A 29 -3.48 9.82 -3.89
N LEU A 30 -3.79 8.54 -3.74
CA LEU A 30 -5.08 8.02 -3.32
C LEU A 30 -5.02 7.60 -1.86
N THR A 31 -6.13 7.77 -1.14
CA THR A 31 -6.34 7.11 0.15
C THR A 31 -7.23 5.90 -0.08
N LEU A 32 -6.73 4.68 0.20
CA LEU A 32 -7.57 3.51 0.07
C LEU A 32 -8.66 3.51 1.15
N GLN A 33 -9.86 3.19 0.71
CA GLN A 33 -11.00 2.93 1.56
C GLN A 33 -11.33 1.43 1.51
N SER A 34 -12.11 0.94 2.47
CA SER A 34 -12.65 -0.40 2.39
C SER A 34 -13.64 -0.45 1.22
N GLY A 35 -13.26 -1.17 0.19
CA GLY A 35 -14.07 -1.38 -1.00
C GLY A 35 -13.75 -2.77 -1.51
N GLY A 36 -14.75 -3.54 -1.90
CA GLY A 36 -14.57 -4.88 -2.47
C GLY A 36 -15.71 -5.82 -2.09
N SER A 37 -15.95 -6.82 -2.92
CA SER A 37 -16.89 -7.90 -2.63
C SER A 37 -16.28 -8.89 -1.63
N ASN A 38 -17.09 -9.46 -0.72
CA ASN A 38 -16.67 -10.44 0.31
C ASN A 38 -15.75 -9.90 1.43
N GLN A 39 -16.00 -8.67 1.88
CA GLN A 39 -15.25 -8.02 2.96
C GLN A 39 -15.88 -8.29 4.34
N ASN A 40 -15.05 -8.41 5.37
CA ASN A 40 -15.46 -8.42 6.79
C ASN A 40 -15.56 -7.00 7.40
N ILE A 41 -15.71 -5.95 6.57
CA ILE A 41 -15.79 -4.54 6.98
C ILE A 41 -16.93 -3.87 6.20
N ALA A 42 -17.60 -2.89 6.81
CA ALA A 42 -18.52 -1.99 6.10
C ALA A 42 -17.80 -1.23 4.98
N SER A 43 -18.50 -0.82 3.92
CA SER A 43 -17.92 -0.01 2.83
C SER A 43 -17.48 1.38 3.31
N ASP A 44 -16.54 2.00 2.58
CA ASP A 44 -16.08 3.39 2.78
C ASP A 44 -15.41 3.68 4.14
N VAL A 45 -14.98 2.64 4.83
CA VAL A 45 -14.21 2.68 6.08
C VAL A 45 -12.72 2.74 5.75
N ASN A 46 -12.03 3.78 6.20
CA ASN A 46 -10.57 3.86 6.08
C ASN A 46 -9.86 2.98 7.13
N PHE A 47 -8.54 2.76 6.95
CA PHE A 47 -7.77 1.87 7.82
C PHE A 47 -7.88 2.20 9.32
N GLY A 48 -7.88 3.48 9.67
CA GLY A 48 -7.96 3.91 11.07
C GLY A 48 -9.36 3.79 11.70
N GLN A 49 -10.42 3.59 10.90
CA GLN A 49 -11.79 3.42 11.38
C GLN A 49 -12.14 1.95 11.69
N ILE A 50 -11.29 1.01 11.27
CA ILE A 50 -11.40 -0.39 11.67
C ILE A 50 -11.07 -0.44 13.17
N GLY A 51 -12.03 -0.80 14.00
CA GLY A 51 -12.04 -0.49 15.43
C GLY A 51 -10.76 -0.83 16.23
N ALA A 52 -10.66 -0.19 17.40
CA ALA A 52 -9.51 -0.30 18.30
C ALA A 52 -9.17 -1.76 18.64
N GLY A 53 -7.92 -2.16 18.36
CA GLY A 53 -7.34 -3.40 18.87
C GLY A 53 -6.86 -4.41 17.83
N LEU A 54 -7.12 -4.20 16.53
CA LEU A 54 -6.56 -5.07 15.50
C LEU A 54 -5.08 -4.76 15.27
N THR A 55 -4.25 -5.79 15.38
CA THR A 55 -2.82 -5.74 15.05
C THR A 55 -2.59 -6.46 13.74
N PHE A 56 -2.08 -5.74 12.74
CA PHE A 56 -1.74 -6.24 11.41
C PHE A 56 -0.28 -6.67 11.38
N VAL A 57 -0.01 -7.83 10.81
CA VAL A 57 1.32 -8.46 10.79
C VAL A 57 1.81 -8.76 9.38
N LYS A 58 0.91 -8.94 8.43
CA LYS A 58 1.24 -9.11 7.02
C LYS A 58 0.37 -8.21 6.16
N GLY A 59 0.87 -7.86 4.99
CA GLY A 59 0.05 -7.23 3.97
C GLY A 59 0.71 -7.24 2.60
N VAL A 60 -0.08 -6.86 1.61
CA VAL A 60 0.38 -6.61 0.24
C VAL A 60 -0.58 -5.65 -0.44
N VAL A 61 -0.05 -4.76 -1.27
CA VAL A 61 -0.81 -3.89 -2.16
C VAL A 61 -0.59 -4.33 -3.61
N VAL A 62 -1.68 -4.50 -4.34
CA VAL A 62 -1.70 -5.04 -5.69
C VAL A 62 -2.47 -4.11 -6.61
N GLY A 63 -1.99 -3.96 -7.84
CA GLY A 63 -2.68 -3.23 -8.89
C GLY A 63 -3.27 -4.20 -9.90
N SER A 64 -4.33 -3.75 -10.58
CA SER A 64 -4.98 -4.48 -11.67
C SER A 64 -4.25 -4.36 -13.01
N VAL A 65 -3.29 -3.43 -13.15
CA VAL A 65 -2.46 -3.28 -14.34
C VAL A 65 -0.98 -3.28 -13.96
N GLN A 66 -0.12 -3.57 -14.94
CA GLN A 66 1.33 -3.57 -14.76
C GLN A 66 1.86 -2.13 -14.71
N ALA A 67 1.61 -1.47 -13.58
CA ALA A 67 2.07 -0.13 -13.29
C ALA A 67 2.86 -0.13 -11.98
N PRO A 68 3.89 0.71 -11.85
CA PRO A 68 4.54 0.99 -10.58
C PRO A 68 3.54 1.49 -9.53
N ILE A 69 3.52 0.82 -8.37
CA ILE A 69 2.71 1.17 -7.21
C ILE A 69 3.63 1.49 -6.04
N TYR A 70 3.32 2.58 -5.36
CA TYR A 70 3.89 2.94 -4.07
C TYR A 70 2.77 2.94 -3.06
N ALA A 71 3.00 2.27 -1.94
CA ALA A 71 2.02 2.22 -0.88
C ALA A 71 2.69 2.42 0.48
N TYR A 72 2.06 3.20 1.34
CA TYR A 72 2.54 3.44 2.69
C TYR A 72 1.37 3.66 3.64
N LEU A 73 1.62 3.42 4.92
CA LEU A 73 0.69 3.75 6.00
C LEU A 73 1.04 5.12 6.56
N GLU A 74 0.05 5.99 6.68
CA GLU A 74 0.18 7.36 7.19
C GLU A 74 -0.62 7.50 8.49
N SER A 75 -0.08 8.23 9.46
CA SER A 75 -0.78 8.58 10.71
C SER A 75 -1.79 9.70 10.49
N GLN A 76 -2.65 9.97 11.48
CA GLN A 76 -3.57 11.10 11.44
C GLN A 76 -2.84 12.46 11.24
N GLY A 77 -1.60 12.56 11.73
CA GLY A 77 -0.77 13.77 11.62
C GLY A 77 0.01 13.88 10.31
N GLY A 78 -0.22 12.99 9.33
CA GLY A 78 0.49 12.99 8.05
C GLY A 78 1.90 12.38 8.11
N GLN A 79 2.27 11.71 9.20
CA GLN A 79 3.58 11.05 9.30
C GLN A 79 3.52 9.66 8.69
N VAL A 80 4.51 9.32 7.86
CA VAL A 80 4.62 7.97 7.30
C VAL A 80 5.05 6.99 8.39
N ILE A 81 4.19 6.02 8.68
CA ILE A 81 4.37 5.01 9.71
C ILE A 81 5.26 3.87 9.23
N GLN A 82 5.06 3.41 8.00
CA GLN A 82 5.91 2.44 7.29
C GLN A 82 5.52 2.34 5.80
N PRO A 83 6.43 1.90 4.93
CA PRO A 83 6.06 1.46 3.58
C PRO A 83 5.29 0.14 3.64
N LEU A 84 4.49 -0.13 2.61
CA LEU A 84 3.72 -1.35 2.47
C LEU A 84 4.31 -2.21 1.34
N PRO A 85 4.33 -3.55 1.50
CA PRO A 85 4.72 -4.44 0.42
C PRO A 85 3.83 -4.26 -0.80
N VAL A 86 4.42 -4.19 -1.99
CA VAL A 86 3.70 -4.05 -3.27
C VAL A 86 4.01 -5.23 -4.19
N ALA A 87 3.03 -5.71 -4.95
CA ALA A 87 3.23 -6.71 -5.99
C ALA A 87 2.66 -6.21 -7.31
N ASN A 88 3.56 -5.98 -8.29
CA ASN A 88 3.22 -5.43 -9.61
C ASN A 88 2.98 -6.51 -10.67
N THR A 89 3.19 -7.80 -10.35
CA THR A 89 3.02 -8.94 -11.27
C THR A 89 2.76 -10.25 -10.53
N GLY A 90 1.76 -11.04 -10.96
CA GLY A 90 1.54 -12.43 -10.52
C GLY A 90 0.61 -12.63 -9.32
N ALA A 91 0.52 -13.88 -8.82
CA ALA A 91 -0.23 -14.24 -7.62
C ALA A 91 0.40 -13.54 -6.40
N ALA A 92 -0.21 -12.45 -5.95
CA ALA A 92 0.32 -11.66 -4.85
C ALA A 92 0.34 -12.48 -3.55
N GLN A 93 1.53 -12.58 -2.96
CA GLN A 93 1.71 -13.20 -1.65
C GLN A 93 1.79 -12.11 -0.59
N MET A 94 1.02 -12.26 0.48
CA MET A 94 1.14 -11.39 1.66
C MET A 94 2.55 -11.48 2.23
N GLN A 95 3.17 -10.34 2.51
CA GLN A 95 4.50 -10.28 3.12
C GLN A 95 4.39 -9.76 4.55
N VAL A 96 5.34 -10.16 5.38
CA VAL A 96 5.43 -9.65 6.75
C VAL A 96 5.72 -8.15 6.72
N LEU A 97 4.97 -7.37 7.50
CA LEU A 97 5.19 -5.94 7.66
C LEU A 97 6.50 -5.69 8.44
N CYS A 98 7.13 -4.52 8.24
CA CYS A 98 8.38 -4.17 8.93
C CYS A 98 8.24 -4.24 10.46
N ARG A 99 7.02 -4.00 10.96
CA ARG A 99 6.61 -4.27 12.34
C ARG A 99 5.11 -4.53 12.39
N PRO A 100 4.61 -5.21 13.45
CA PRO A 100 3.19 -5.24 13.72
C PRO A 100 2.63 -3.82 13.86
N ILE A 101 1.46 -3.58 13.26
CA ILE A 101 0.76 -2.29 13.32
C ILE A 101 -0.56 -2.46 14.02
N GLN A 102 -0.76 -1.74 15.11
CA GLN A 102 -2.09 -1.58 15.69
C GLN A 102 -2.84 -0.48 14.93
N ALA A 103 -4.04 -0.78 14.41
CA ALA A 103 -4.88 0.26 13.81
C ALA A 103 -5.25 1.32 14.86
N GLN A 104 -5.13 2.58 14.47
CA GLN A 104 -5.51 3.74 15.27
C GLN A 104 -6.35 4.69 14.43
N THR A 105 -7.28 5.38 15.10
CA THR A 105 -8.14 6.39 14.48
C THR A 105 -7.32 7.39 13.67
N GLY A 106 -7.75 7.64 12.43
CA GLY A 106 -7.11 8.58 11.52
C GLY A 106 -5.89 8.04 10.76
N MET A 107 -5.47 6.79 10.98
CA MET A 107 -4.50 6.15 10.09
C MET A 107 -5.11 5.92 8.70
N THR A 108 -4.29 6.10 7.66
CA THR A 108 -4.73 5.92 6.27
C THR A 108 -3.70 5.15 5.45
N ILE A 109 -4.17 4.35 4.50
CA ILE A 109 -3.31 3.73 3.50
C ILE A 109 -3.25 4.68 2.31
N LYS A 110 -2.05 5.14 2.00
CA LYS A 110 -1.79 5.99 0.84
C LYS A 110 -1.21 5.16 -0.27
N VAL A 111 -1.69 5.41 -1.49
CA VAL A 111 -1.21 4.75 -2.69
C VAL A 111 -0.92 5.81 -3.75
N LEU A 112 0.23 5.70 -4.41
CA LEU A 112 0.53 6.41 -5.63
C LEU A 112 0.78 5.40 -6.73
N THR A 113 0.08 5.54 -7.85
CA THR A 113 0.38 4.78 -9.05
C THR A 113 0.99 5.71 -10.08
N GLN A 114 2.09 5.28 -10.71
CA GLN A 114 2.77 6.07 -11.72
C GLN A 114 3.09 5.21 -12.92
N LEU A 115 2.35 5.39 -14.01
CA LEU A 115 2.60 4.69 -15.27
C LEU A 115 3.93 5.20 -15.86
N ALA A 116 4.97 4.40 -15.70
CA ALA A 116 6.25 4.62 -16.36
C ALA A 116 6.37 3.70 -17.58
N ASN A 117 7.04 4.18 -18.63
CA ASN A 117 7.51 3.29 -19.70
C ASN A 117 8.70 2.47 -19.16
N GLY A 118 8.48 1.18 -18.90
CA GLY A 118 9.51 0.24 -18.44
C GLY A 118 9.22 -0.40 -17.08
N THR A 119 10.12 -1.27 -16.61
CA THR A 119 9.99 -1.93 -15.31
C THR A 119 10.55 -1.02 -14.21
N VAL A 120 9.71 -0.63 -13.26
CA VAL A 120 10.13 0.15 -12.08
C VAL A 120 9.79 -0.64 -10.83
N ALA A 121 10.74 -0.79 -9.90
CA ALA A 121 10.46 -1.27 -8.55
C ALA A 121 10.36 -0.09 -7.61
N GLY A 122 9.32 -0.07 -6.78
CA GLY A 122 9.25 0.83 -5.64
C GLY A 122 9.95 0.20 -4.45
N VAL A 123 10.87 0.95 -3.82
CA VAL A 123 11.56 0.52 -2.59
C VAL A 123 11.21 1.53 -1.50
N GLY A 124 10.52 1.10 -0.46
CA GLY A 124 10.37 1.90 0.76
C GLY A 124 11.51 1.57 1.72
N LEU A 125 12.34 2.55 2.07
CA LEU A 125 13.30 2.40 3.17
C LEU A 125 12.68 3.01 4.44
N TYR A 126 12.73 2.26 5.52
CA TYR A 126 12.31 2.73 6.83
C TYR A 126 13.52 3.13 7.66
N GLY A 127 13.56 4.39 8.07
CA GLY A 127 14.55 4.92 9.01
C GLY A 127 13.88 5.38 10.32
N PRO A 128 14.68 5.63 11.38
CA PRO A 128 14.16 6.10 12.67
C PRO A 128 13.43 7.46 12.61
N ASN A 129 13.55 8.18 11.49
CA ASN A 129 12.98 9.52 11.29
C ASN A 129 11.83 9.55 10.26
N GLY A 130 11.41 8.40 9.71
CA GLY A 130 10.36 8.32 8.70
C GLY A 130 10.61 7.22 7.67
N ALA A 131 9.66 7.05 6.75
CA ALA A 131 9.88 6.22 5.57
C ALA A 131 10.18 7.11 4.36
N ASP A 132 11.25 6.76 3.64
CA ASP A 132 11.54 7.33 2.32
C ASP A 132 11.13 6.31 1.26
N VAL A 133 10.44 6.78 0.22
CA VAL A 133 9.97 5.94 -0.88
C VAL A 133 10.79 6.27 -2.11
N PHE A 134 11.55 5.28 -2.59
CA PHE A 134 12.41 5.39 -3.76
C PHE A 134 11.78 4.71 -4.97
N THR A 135 12.04 5.28 -6.13
CA THR A 135 11.73 4.68 -7.42
C THR A 135 13.03 4.20 -8.05
N ALA A 136 13.07 2.92 -8.45
CA ALA A 136 14.19 2.37 -9.21
C ALA A 136 13.69 2.01 -10.61
N THR A 137 14.10 2.77 -11.62
CA THR A 137 13.81 2.43 -13.01
C THR A 137 14.87 1.46 -13.52
N TYR A 138 14.45 0.26 -13.94
CA TYR A 138 15.34 -0.69 -14.58
C TYR A 138 15.25 -0.52 -16.09
N SER A 139 16.34 -0.03 -16.68
CA SER A 139 16.55 -0.13 -18.13
C SER A 139 17.77 -1.00 -18.38
N ASN A 140 17.58 -2.14 -19.04
CA ASN A 140 18.64 -3.06 -19.48
C ASN A 140 19.80 -3.25 -18.48
N GLY A 141 19.49 -3.67 -17.24
CA GLY A 141 20.49 -4.06 -16.24
C GLY A 141 21.18 -2.91 -15.49
N LYS A 142 20.77 -1.66 -15.70
CA LYS A 142 21.20 -0.52 -14.86
C LYS A 142 20.00 0.07 -14.13
N GLY A 143 20.03 -0.02 -12.80
CA GLY A 143 19.07 0.67 -11.94
C GLY A 143 19.52 2.11 -11.70
N GLU A 144 18.66 3.07 -11.99
CA GLU A 144 18.82 4.47 -11.53
C GLU A 144 17.88 4.71 -10.35
N PHE A 145 18.44 5.16 -9.22
CA PHE A 145 17.67 5.64 -8.08
C PHE A 145 17.45 7.14 -8.23
N ARG A 146 16.21 7.61 -8.09
CA ARG A 146 15.90 9.04 -8.00
C ARG A 146 15.23 9.34 -6.66
N PRO A 147 15.68 10.39 -5.93
CA PRO A 147 15.00 10.88 -4.74
C PRO A 147 13.63 11.49 -5.10
#